data_AF-A0A972CWG8-F1
#
_entry.id   AF-A0A972CWG8-F1
#
_cell.length_a   1.000
_cell.length_b   1.000
_cell.length_c   1.000
_cell.angle_alpha   90.00
_cell.angle_beta   90.00
_cell.angle_gamma   90.00
#
_symmetry.space_group_name_H-M   'P 1'
#
loop_
_entity.id
_entity.type
_entity.pdbx_description
1 polymer ?
#
loop_
_entity_poly.entity_id
_entity_poly.type
_entity_poly.pdbx_seq_one_letter_code
_entity_poly.pdbx_strand_id
1 'polypeptide(L)'
;MKRILHILIVMTLVFSVGVTVYADEVSDAMDAVDKAEASLLQADVTDAEALVALVPESETKNVLTSRLNAVQSIITNQVAPAEAAVLQAETTLLQADVTSAQPPVDSLPPSAAKTALLLRLSAVQDIINATATAAVATAETSLLQADVNTAQPLVTALTDGTVKTGLQTRLDVVQDLVDAKAL
;
A
#
# COMPACT_ATOMS: atom_id res chain seq x y z
N MET A 1 -29.42 -7.69 60.27
CA MET A 1 -29.80 -8.14 58.90
C MET A 1 -29.65 -7.05 57.83
N LYS A 2 -30.19 -5.83 57.99
CA LYS A 2 -30.07 -4.76 56.95
C LYS A 2 -28.63 -4.43 56.51
N ARG A 3 -27.64 -4.38 57.42
CA ARG A 3 -26.24 -4.03 57.07
C ARG A 3 -25.51 -5.11 56.24
N ILE A 4 -25.74 -6.39 56.51
CA ILE A 4 -25.13 -7.51 55.78
C ILE A 4 -25.72 -7.62 54.37
N LEU A 5 -27.03 -7.38 54.22
CA LEU A 5 -27.70 -7.36 52.92
C LEU A 5 -27.22 -6.20 52.03
N HIS A 6 -26.96 -5.01 52.60
CA HIS A 6 -26.39 -3.88 51.84
C HIS A 6 -24.95 -4.13 51.40
N ILE A 7 -24.10 -4.70 52.26
CA ILE A 7 -22.71 -5.02 51.90
C ILE A 7 -22.68 -6.09 50.80
N LEU A 8 -23.54 -7.12 50.89
CA LEU A 8 -23.61 -8.16 49.86
C LEU A 8 -24.07 -7.58 48.51
N ILE A 9 -25.12 -6.74 48.49
CA ILE A 9 -25.60 -6.08 47.26
C ILE A 9 -24.52 -5.19 46.63
N VAL A 10 -23.82 -4.39 47.44
CA VAL A 10 -22.74 -3.51 46.95
C VAL A 10 -21.55 -4.32 46.42
N MET A 11 -21.16 -5.41 47.10
CA MET A 11 -20.10 -6.31 46.61
C MET A 11 -20.48 -7.03 45.31
N THR A 12 -21.74 -7.46 45.17
CA THR A 12 -22.21 -8.12 43.94
C THR A 12 -22.31 -7.14 42.78
N LEU A 13 -22.69 -5.87 43.03
CA LEU A 13 -22.71 -4.79 42.03
C LEU A 13 -21.30 -4.40 41.58
N VAL A 14 -20.36 -4.23 42.52
CA VAL A 14 -18.96 -3.88 42.19
C VAL A 14 -18.28 -5.04 41.45
N PHE A 15 -18.58 -6.30 41.81
CA PHE A 15 -18.10 -7.47 41.07
C PHE A 15 -18.74 -7.58 39.68
N SER A 16 -20.06 -7.36 39.56
CA SER A 16 -20.75 -7.40 38.27
C SER A 16 -20.28 -6.31 37.31
N VAL A 17 -20.01 -5.09 37.80
CA VAL A 17 -19.47 -3.98 36.99
C VAL A 17 -18.02 -4.25 36.60
N GLY A 18 -17.20 -4.79 37.51
CA GLY A 18 -15.82 -5.18 37.20
C GLY A 18 -15.72 -6.26 36.13
N VAL A 19 -16.66 -7.21 36.11
CA VAL A 19 -16.72 -8.27 35.08
C VAL A 19 -17.19 -7.72 33.72
N THR A 20 -18.14 -6.78 33.67
CA THR A 20 -18.60 -6.20 32.40
C THR A 20 -17.56 -5.27 31.78
N VAL A 21 -16.89 -4.43 32.59
CA VAL A 21 -15.82 -3.52 32.10
C VAL A 21 -14.65 -4.32 31.52
N TYR A 22 -14.27 -5.42 32.17
CA TYR A 22 -13.21 -6.31 31.66
C TYR A 22 -13.56 -6.94 30.31
N ALA A 23 -14.83 -7.33 30.11
CA ALA A 23 -15.27 -7.92 28.86
C ALA A 23 -15.26 -6.90 27.71
N ASP A 24 -15.64 -5.65 27.98
CA ASP A 24 -15.61 -4.57 27.01
C ASP A 24 -14.16 -4.21 26.62
N GLU A 25 -13.24 -4.10 27.59
CA GLU A 25 -11.81 -3.84 27.34
C GLU A 25 -11.14 -4.92 26.46
N VAL A 26 -11.47 -6.19 26.71
CA VAL A 26 -10.96 -7.30 25.90
C VAL A 26 -11.55 -7.26 24.48
N SER A 27 -12.84 -6.94 24.34
CA SER A 27 -13.49 -6.81 23.02
C SER A 27 -12.87 -5.69 22.20
N ASP A 28 -12.71 -4.50 22.79
CA ASP A 28 -12.10 -3.34 22.12
C ASP A 28 -10.66 -3.64 21.68
N ALA A 29 -9.88 -4.31 22.52
CA ALA A 29 -8.52 -4.71 22.18
C ALA A 29 -8.49 -5.75 21.04
N MET A 30 -9.41 -6.72 21.03
CA MET A 30 -9.53 -7.69 19.94
C MET A 30 -9.85 -7.01 18.61
N ASP A 31 -10.86 -6.13 18.60
CA ASP A 31 -11.27 -5.39 17.40
C ASP A 31 -10.14 -4.50 16.86
N ALA A 32 -9.38 -3.86 17.74
CA ALA A 32 -8.25 -3.04 17.34
C ALA A 32 -7.09 -3.86 16.76
N VAL A 33 -6.80 -5.04 17.32
CA VAL A 33 -5.80 -5.97 16.75
C VAL A 33 -6.26 -6.49 15.40
N ASP A 34 -7.53 -6.87 15.25
CA ASP A 34 -8.10 -7.29 13.97
C ASP A 34 -7.99 -6.18 12.91
N LYS A 35 -8.24 -4.92 13.31
CA LYS A 35 -8.06 -3.76 12.45
C LYS A 35 -6.60 -3.57 12.04
N ALA A 36 -5.65 -3.68 12.98
CA ALA A 36 -4.22 -3.55 12.70
C ALA A 36 -3.71 -4.64 11.74
N GLU A 37 -4.20 -5.88 11.89
CA GLU A 37 -3.91 -6.99 10.97
C GLU A 37 -4.48 -6.76 9.57
N ALA A 38 -5.71 -6.25 9.48
CA ALA A 38 -6.37 -5.97 8.21
C ALA A 38 -5.76 -4.76 7.48
N SER A 39 -5.29 -3.75 8.22
CA SER A 39 -4.78 -2.52 7.62
C SER A 39 -3.29 -2.57 7.33
N LEU A 40 -2.50 -3.16 8.23
CA LEU A 40 -1.05 -3.06 8.31
C LEU A 40 -0.54 -1.61 8.34
N LEU A 41 -1.25 -0.74 9.05
CA LEU A 41 -0.85 0.65 9.28
C LEU A 41 -0.27 0.81 10.69
N GLN A 42 0.85 1.53 10.81
CA GLN A 42 1.50 1.76 12.11
C GLN A 42 0.60 2.50 13.10
N ALA A 43 -0.28 3.37 12.60
CA ALA A 43 -1.27 4.07 13.43
C ALA A 43 -2.24 3.09 14.09
N ASP A 44 -2.77 2.11 13.34
CA ASP A 44 -3.68 1.11 13.89
C ASP A 44 -2.98 0.16 14.87
N VAL A 45 -1.69 -0.16 14.64
CA VAL A 45 -0.88 -0.90 15.62
C VAL A 45 -0.73 -0.11 16.91
N THR A 46 -0.43 1.19 16.82
CA THR A 46 -0.28 2.06 18.00
C THR A 46 -1.57 2.13 18.81
N ASP A 47 -2.71 2.27 18.13
CA ASP A 47 -4.03 2.29 18.76
C ASP A 47 -4.34 0.95 19.43
N ALA A 48 -4.02 -0.18 18.77
CA ALA A 48 -4.24 -1.51 19.31
C ALA A 48 -3.32 -1.81 20.50
N GLU A 49 -2.04 -1.41 20.47
CA GLU A 49 -1.11 -1.54 21.59
C GLU A 49 -1.61 -0.80 22.82
N ALA A 50 -2.18 0.40 22.64
CA ALA A 50 -2.75 1.17 23.74
C ALA A 50 -3.93 0.45 24.41
N LEU A 51 -4.81 -0.17 23.63
CA LEU A 51 -5.96 -0.93 24.15
C LEU A 51 -5.53 -2.26 24.79
N VAL A 52 -4.61 -2.99 24.17
CA VAL A 52 -4.05 -4.23 24.73
C VAL A 52 -3.34 -3.98 26.05
N ALA A 53 -2.71 -2.81 26.24
CA ALA A 53 -2.07 -2.44 27.50
C ALA A 53 -3.08 -2.31 28.67
N LEU A 54 -4.35 -1.96 28.39
CA LEU A 54 -5.41 -1.86 29.39
C LEU A 54 -5.94 -3.23 29.82
N VAL A 55 -5.81 -4.25 28.96
CA VAL A 55 -6.25 -5.61 29.28
C VAL A 55 -5.44 -6.16 30.46
N PRO A 56 -6.08 -6.66 31.53
CA PRO A 56 -5.38 -7.33 32.61
C PRO A 56 -4.58 -8.54 32.15
N GLU A 57 -3.47 -8.79 32.87
CA GLU A 57 -2.58 -9.92 32.60
C GLU A 57 -3.34 -11.24 32.51
N SER A 58 -3.29 -11.84 31.34
CA SER A 58 -4.09 -13.00 30.96
C SER A 58 -3.49 -13.66 29.71
N GLU A 59 -3.89 -14.90 29.44
CA GLU A 59 -3.49 -15.58 28.21
C GLU A 59 -3.97 -14.83 26.97
N THR A 60 -5.16 -14.22 27.03
CA THR A 60 -5.69 -13.37 25.96
C THR A 60 -4.76 -12.20 25.66
N LYS A 61 -4.29 -11.49 26.68
CA LYS A 61 -3.32 -10.39 26.50
C LYS A 61 -2.03 -10.88 25.85
N ASN A 62 -1.52 -12.04 26.25
CA ASN A 62 -0.32 -12.65 25.65
C ASN A 62 -0.52 -12.91 24.15
N VAL A 63 -1.66 -13.51 23.78
CA VAL A 63 -2.00 -13.80 22.38
C VAL A 63 -2.13 -12.51 21.56
N LEU A 64 -2.85 -11.51 22.05
CA LEU A 64 -3.00 -10.21 21.36
C LEU A 64 -1.65 -9.51 21.17
N THR A 65 -0.78 -9.54 22.19
CA THR A 65 0.57 -9.01 22.11
C THR A 65 1.41 -9.75 21.06
N SER A 66 1.34 -11.09 21.01
CA SER A 66 2.04 -11.87 19.98
C SER A 66 1.56 -11.55 18.57
N ARG A 67 0.25 -11.34 18.38
CA ARG A 67 -0.34 -10.93 17.11
C ARG A 67 0.17 -9.56 16.66
N LEU A 68 0.18 -8.57 17.55
CA LEU A 68 0.72 -7.24 17.26
C LEU A 68 2.22 -7.26 16.94
N ASN A 69 3.01 -8.09 17.63
CA ASN A 69 4.42 -8.27 17.29
C ASN A 69 4.62 -8.85 15.87
N ALA A 70 3.74 -9.77 15.45
CA ALA A 70 3.77 -10.31 14.09
C ALA A 70 3.39 -9.23 13.06
N VAL A 71 2.35 -8.43 13.33
CA VAL A 71 1.96 -7.29 12.50
C VAL A 71 3.10 -6.27 12.39
N GLN A 72 3.73 -5.89 13.51
CA GLN A 72 4.85 -4.97 13.53
C GLN A 72 6.04 -5.49 12.71
N SER A 73 6.30 -6.80 12.77
CA SER A 73 7.33 -7.44 11.94
C SER A 73 7.01 -7.34 10.44
N ILE A 74 5.74 -7.53 10.05
CA ILE A 74 5.31 -7.35 8.65
C ILE A 74 5.48 -5.89 8.22
N ILE A 75 5.07 -4.94 9.05
CA ILE A 75 5.19 -3.50 8.74
C ILE A 75 6.65 -3.12 8.53
N THR A 76 7.51 -3.44 9.50
CA THR A 76 8.93 -3.06 9.46
C THR A 76 9.69 -3.74 8.33
N ASN A 77 9.46 -5.04 8.12
CA ASN A 77 10.30 -5.84 7.20
C ASN A 77 9.73 -5.95 5.78
N GLN A 78 8.46 -5.60 5.56
CA GLN A 78 7.81 -5.76 4.26
C GLN A 78 7.13 -4.46 3.78
N VAL A 79 6.23 -3.88 4.59
CA VAL A 79 5.47 -2.68 4.18
C VAL A 79 6.40 -1.49 3.99
N ALA A 80 7.27 -1.19 4.95
CA ALA A 80 8.17 -0.04 4.86
C ALA A 80 9.15 -0.12 3.67
N PRO A 81 9.81 -1.27 3.37
CA PRO A 81 10.58 -1.41 2.14
C PRO A 81 9.76 -1.25 0.86
N ALA A 82 8.54 -1.78 0.81
CA ALA A 82 7.64 -1.62 -0.33
C ALA A 82 7.24 -0.15 -0.52
N GLU A 83 6.90 0.56 0.56
CA GLU A 83 6.61 2.00 0.56
C GLU A 83 7.78 2.82 0.02
N ALA A 84 9.01 2.51 0.43
CA ALA A 84 10.20 3.18 -0.06
C ALA A 84 10.42 2.96 -1.57
N ALA A 85 10.19 1.75 -2.05
CA ALA A 85 10.30 1.43 -3.48
C ALA A 85 9.22 2.15 -4.31
N VAL A 86 7.98 2.22 -3.82
CA VAL A 86 6.91 2.97 -4.49
C VAL A 86 7.21 4.47 -4.49
N LEU A 87 7.70 5.03 -3.38
CA LEU A 87 8.11 6.43 -3.31
C LEU A 87 9.23 6.75 -4.30
N GLN A 88 10.18 5.84 -4.47
CA GLN A 88 11.23 5.97 -5.48
C GLN A 88 10.63 6.05 -6.89
N ALA A 89 9.71 5.13 -7.23
CA ALA A 89 9.03 5.13 -8.52
C ALA A 89 8.20 6.40 -8.77
N GLU A 90 7.53 6.91 -7.74
CA GLU A 90 6.80 8.19 -7.81
C GLU A 90 7.72 9.39 -8.04
N THR A 91 8.91 9.35 -7.45
CA THR A 91 9.88 10.45 -7.54
C THR A 91 10.56 10.49 -8.91
N THR A 92 10.92 9.34 -9.46
CA THR A 92 11.70 9.27 -10.71
C THR A 92 10.84 9.16 -11.95
N LEU A 93 9.63 8.59 -11.82
CA LEU A 93 8.77 8.25 -12.94
C LEU A 93 9.50 7.40 -14.00
N LEU A 94 10.41 6.53 -13.56
CA LEU A 94 11.11 5.59 -14.43
C LEU A 94 10.44 4.22 -14.39
N GLN A 95 10.25 3.62 -15.57
CA GLN A 95 9.70 2.26 -15.68
C GLN A 95 10.52 1.23 -14.89
N ALA A 96 11.84 1.42 -14.81
CA ALA A 96 12.72 0.55 -14.04
C ALA A 96 12.39 0.56 -12.54
N ASP A 97 12.01 1.71 -11.98
CA ASP A 97 11.66 1.83 -10.57
C ASP A 97 10.27 1.26 -10.29
N VAL A 98 9.30 1.44 -11.20
CA VAL A 98 8.00 0.73 -11.14
C VAL A 98 8.20 -0.78 -11.16
N THR A 99 9.05 -1.27 -12.08
CA THR A 99 9.37 -2.69 -12.21
C THR A 99 10.05 -3.24 -10.95
N SER A 100 10.90 -2.44 -10.30
CA SER A 100 11.58 -2.81 -9.06
C SER A 100 10.66 -2.77 -7.84
N ALA A 101 9.68 -1.88 -7.82
CA ALA A 101 8.72 -1.72 -6.73
C ALA A 101 7.58 -2.76 -6.76
N GLN A 102 7.25 -3.31 -7.93
CA GLN A 102 6.13 -4.25 -8.08
C GLN A 102 6.31 -5.55 -7.25
N PRO A 103 7.45 -6.27 -7.28
CA PRO A 103 7.62 -7.52 -6.54
C PRO A 103 7.43 -7.42 -5.01
N PRO A 104 8.02 -6.44 -4.28
CA PRO A 104 7.80 -6.32 -2.85
C PRO A 104 6.35 -5.97 -2.51
N VAL A 105 5.67 -5.14 -3.32
CA VAL A 105 4.24 -4.83 -3.12
C VAL A 105 3.37 -6.06 -3.34
N ASP A 106 3.63 -6.85 -4.39
CA ASP A 106 2.89 -8.08 -4.69
C ASP A 106 3.06 -9.15 -3.62
N SER A 107 4.22 -9.17 -2.95
CA SER A 107 4.54 -10.11 -1.89
C SER A 107 3.85 -9.79 -0.55
N LEU A 108 3.30 -8.58 -0.39
CA LEU A 108 2.58 -8.22 0.84
C LEU A 108 1.35 -9.11 1.03
N PRO A 109 0.99 -9.45 2.28
CA PRO A 109 -0.32 -10.05 2.57
C PRO A 109 -1.46 -9.10 2.18
N PRO A 110 -2.68 -9.61 1.90
CA PRO A 110 -3.83 -8.77 1.63
C PRO A 110 -4.09 -7.80 2.79
N SER A 111 -4.04 -6.49 2.51
CA SER A 111 -4.24 -5.44 3.51
C SER A 111 -4.59 -4.12 2.85
N ALA A 112 -5.08 -3.15 3.64
CA ALA A 112 -5.29 -1.79 3.18
C ALA A 112 -3.99 -1.15 2.63
N ALA A 113 -2.86 -1.36 3.30
CA ALA A 113 -1.55 -0.88 2.84
C ALA A 113 -1.17 -1.43 1.46
N LYS A 114 -1.37 -2.74 1.21
CA LYS A 114 -1.11 -3.34 -0.11
C LYS A 114 -1.98 -2.71 -1.20
N THR A 115 -3.28 -2.57 -0.94
CA THR A 115 -4.20 -1.95 -1.89
C THR A 115 -3.78 -0.51 -2.22
N ALA A 116 -3.40 0.28 -1.21
CA ALA A 116 -2.95 1.66 -1.42
C ALA A 116 -1.66 1.73 -2.26
N LEU A 117 -0.70 0.84 -2.02
CA LEU A 117 0.56 0.80 -2.77
C LEU A 117 0.36 0.38 -4.22
N LEU A 118 -0.51 -0.58 -4.49
CA LEU A 118 -0.88 -0.98 -5.86
C LEU A 118 -1.54 0.17 -6.63
N LEU A 119 -2.44 0.92 -5.99
CA LEU A 119 -3.07 2.10 -6.60
C LEU A 119 -2.04 3.17 -6.96
N ARG A 120 -1.08 3.42 -6.06
CA ARG A 120 0.01 4.38 -6.31
C ARG A 120 0.90 3.93 -7.48
N LEU A 121 1.33 2.68 -7.53
CA LEU A 121 2.10 2.15 -8.66
C LEU A 121 1.34 2.22 -9.98
N SER A 122 0.03 1.93 -9.98
CA SER A 122 -0.81 2.08 -11.16
C SER A 122 -0.83 3.52 -11.65
N ALA A 123 -0.97 4.50 -10.75
CA ALA A 123 -0.95 5.91 -11.10
C ALA A 123 0.40 6.35 -11.70
N VAL A 124 1.53 5.86 -11.15
CA VAL A 124 2.86 6.10 -11.72
C VAL A 124 2.97 5.49 -13.12
N GLN A 125 2.51 4.27 -13.31
CA GLN A 125 2.51 3.60 -14.61
C GLN A 125 1.68 4.38 -15.66
N ASP A 126 0.54 4.94 -15.26
CA ASP A 126 -0.30 5.77 -16.13
C ASP A 126 0.41 7.05 -16.56
N ILE A 127 1.15 7.70 -15.65
CA ILE A 127 1.96 8.90 -15.96
C ILE A 127 3.07 8.56 -16.96
N ILE A 128 3.76 7.44 -16.77
CA ILE A 128 4.82 6.97 -17.68
C ILE A 128 4.25 6.70 -19.07
N ASN A 129 3.13 5.97 -19.16
CA ASN A 129 2.45 5.67 -20.41
C ASN A 129 1.99 6.95 -21.13
N ALA A 130 1.42 7.91 -20.39
CA ALA A 130 0.99 9.19 -20.93
C ALA A 130 2.16 10.01 -21.48
N THR A 131 3.31 10.00 -20.78
CA THR A 131 4.52 10.70 -21.21
C THR A 131 5.06 10.15 -22.53
N ALA A 132 5.17 8.82 -22.65
CA ALA A 132 5.58 8.18 -23.90
C ALA A 132 4.58 8.46 -25.03
N THR A 133 3.27 8.39 -24.74
CA THR A 133 2.20 8.67 -25.70
C THR A 133 2.27 10.10 -26.24
N ALA A 134 2.52 11.08 -25.38
CA ALA A 134 2.65 12.48 -25.76
C ALA A 134 3.88 12.74 -26.64
N ALA A 135 5.00 12.09 -26.34
CA ALA A 135 6.21 12.18 -27.15
C ALA A 135 5.99 11.61 -28.56
N VAL A 136 5.33 10.44 -28.67
CA VAL A 136 4.96 9.87 -29.98
C VAL A 136 3.99 10.80 -30.74
N ALA A 137 2.98 11.36 -30.08
CA ALA A 137 2.05 12.31 -30.71
C ALA A 137 2.75 13.58 -31.23
N THR A 138 3.80 14.02 -30.52
CA THR A 138 4.64 15.15 -30.96
C THR A 138 5.40 14.79 -32.23
N ALA A 139 6.04 13.62 -32.27
CA ALA A 139 6.75 13.12 -33.45
C ALA A 139 5.81 12.93 -34.66
N GLU A 140 4.59 12.42 -34.43
CA GLU A 140 3.55 12.28 -35.47
C GLU A 140 3.14 13.63 -36.07
N THR A 141 3.07 14.67 -35.25
CA THR A 141 2.64 16.01 -35.69
C THR A 141 3.76 16.77 -36.39
N SER A 142 4.98 16.71 -35.84
CA SER A 142 6.11 17.49 -36.34
C SER A 142 6.78 16.85 -37.56
N LEU A 143 6.79 15.51 -37.62
CA LEU A 143 7.57 14.73 -38.58
C LEU A 143 9.04 15.18 -38.60
N LEU A 144 9.61 15.43 -37.42
CA LEU A 144 11.02 15.75 -37.24
C LEU A 144 11.77 14.57 -36.64
N GLN A 145 12.94 14.24 -37.20
CA GLN A 145 13.81 13.18 -36.65
C GLN A 145 14.19 13.43 -35.18
N ALA A 146 14.34 14.71 -34.79
CA ALA A 146 14.62 15.07 -33.41
C ALA A 146 13.53 14.58 -32.45
N ASP A 147 12.26 14.70 -32.81
CA ASP A 147 11.14 14.26 -31.98
C ASP A 147 10.99 12.74 -31.97
N VAL A 148 11.29 12.06 -33.09
CA VAL A 148 11.41 10.59 -33.11
C VAL A 148 12.49 10.12 -32.15
N ASN A 149 13.67 10.75 -32.20
CA ASN A 149 14.79 10.43 -31.31
C ASN A 149 14.46 10.69 -29.84
N THR A 150 13.61 11.69 -29.54
CA THR A 150 13.13 11.96 -28.18
C THR A 150 12.09 10.92 -27.73
N ALA A 151 11.18 10.51 -28.60
CA ALA A 151 10.11 9.55 -28.26
C ALA A 151 10.62 8.12 -28.11
N GLN A 152 11.55 7.69 -28.96
CA GLN A 152 12.03 6.31 -29.01
C GLN A 152 12.53 5.76 -27.66
N PRO A 153 13.42 6.43 -26.89
CA PRO A 153 13.86 5.90 -25.60
C PRO A 153 12.73 5.78 -24.58
N LEU A 154 11.73 6.68 -24.62
CA LEU A 154 10.56 6.61 -23.74
C LEU A 154 9.71 5.38 -24.05
N VAL A 155 9.46 5.09 -25.33
CA VAL A 155 8.72 3.89 -25.76
C VAL A 155 9.52 2.62 -25.44
N THR A 156 10.82 2.61 -25.73
CA THR A 156 11.70 1.46 -25.44
C THR A 156 11.72 1.12 -23.96
N ALA A 157 11.70 2.13 -23.09
CA ALA A 157 11.74 1.96 -21.64
C ALA A 157 10.48 1.32 -21.07
N LEU A 158 9.32 1.41 -21.75
CA LEU A 158 8.07 0.82 -21.29
C LEU A 158 8.19 -0.70 -21.11
N THR A 159 7.40 -1.23 -20.17
CA THR A 159 7.20 -2.68 -20.04
C THR A 159 6.55 -3.23 -21.30
N ASP A 160 6.95 -4.44 -21.70
CA ASP A 160 6.37 -5.10 -22.86
C ASP A 160 4.87 -5.32 -22.66
N GLY A 161 4.09 -4.95 -23.69
CA GLY A 161 2.64 -4.97 -23.63
C GLY A 161 2.01 -4.16 -24.75
N THR A 162 0.68 -4.12 -24.76
CA THR A 162 -0.10 -3.48 -25.83
C THR A 162 0.22 -1.99 -26.01
N VAL A 163 0.47 -1.27 -24.92
CA VAL A 163 0.86 0.15 -24.97
C VAL A 163 2.18 0.32 -25.71
N LYS A 164 3.23 -0.38 -25.26
CA LYS A 164 4.56 -0.32 -25.91
C LYS A 164 4.50 -0.72 -27.37
N THR A 165 3.87 -1.85 -27.68
CA THR A 165 3.74 -2.34 -29.07
C THR A 165 3.01 -1.32 -29.94
N GLY A 166 1.88 -0.76 -29.46
CA GLY A 166 1.11 0.22 -30.21
C GLY A 166 1.86 1.53 -30.43
N LEU A 167 2.59 2.02 -29.42
CA LEU A 167 3.41 3.22 -29.55
C LEU A 167 4.61 3.00 -30.47
N GLN A 168 5.27 1.84 -30.41
CA GLN A 168 6.38 1.51 -31.30
C GLN A 168 5.92 1.45 -32.75
N THR A 169 4.82 0.75 -33.04
CA THR A 169 4.27 0.69 -34.41
C THR A 169 3.96 2.08 -34.96
N ARG A 170 3.39 2.97 -34.15
CA ARG A 170 3.13 4.36 -34.56
C ARG A 170 4.43 5.10 -34.85
N LEU A 171 5.43 4.96 -33.99
CA LEU A 171 6.71 5.63 -34.14
C LEU A 171 7.52 5.13 -35.35
N ASP A 172 7.45 3.83 -35.65
CA ASP A 172 8.06 3.24 -36.85
C ASP A 172 7.47 3.86 -38.14
N VAL A 173 6.14 4.03 -38.20
CA VAL A 173 5.48 4.72 -39.32
C VAL A 173 5.94 6.18 -39.44
N VAL A 174 6.11 6.89 -38.33
CA VAL A 174 6.66 8.26 -38.35
C VAL A 174 8.08 8.27 -38.88
N GLN A 175 8.92 7.31 -38.48
CA GLN A 175 10.30 7.19 -38.97
C GLN A 175 10.33 7.00 -40.48
N ASP A 176 9.51 6.09 -41.04
CA ASP A 176 9.40 5.88 -42.48
C ASP A 176 9.03 7.18 -43.24
N LEU A 177 8.13 7.98 -42.68
CA LEU A 177 7.72 9.26 -43.26
C LEU A 177 8.83 10.33 -43.20
N VAL A 178 9.62 10.34 -42.12
CA VAL A 178 10.77 11.25 -41.97
C VAL A 178 11.87 10.90 -42.97
N ASP A 179 12.19 9.62 -43.10
CA ASP A 179 13.21 9.13 -44.04
C ASP A 179 12.83 9.41 -45.49
N ALA A 180 11.54 9.25 -45.84
CA ALA A 180 11.03 9.57 -47.17
C ALA A 180 11.16 11.07 -47.53
N LYS A 181 11.15 11.98 -46.53
CA LYS A 181 11.35 13.42 -46.75
C LYS A 181 12.83 13.82 -46.85
N ALA A 182 13.73 12.96 -46.40
CA ALA A 182 15.17 13.22 -46.42
C ALA A 182 15.84 12.78 -47.74
N LEU A 183 15.10 12.08 -48.61
CA LEU A 183 15.50 11.64 -49.96
C LEU A 183 15.17 12.70 -51.02
#